data_AF-A0A7G3G6J5-F1
#
_entry.id   AF-A0A7G3G6J5-F1
#
_cell.length_a   1.000
_cell.length_b   1.000
_cell.length_c   1.000
_cell.angle_alpha   90.00
_cell.angle_beta   90.00
_cell.angle_gamma   90.00
#
_symmetry.space_group_name_H-M   'P 1'
#
loop_
_entity.id
_entity.type
_entity.pdbx_description
1 polymer ?
#
loop_
_entity_poly.entity_id
_entity_poly.type
_entity_poly.pdbx_seq_one_letter_code
_entity_poly.pdbx_strand_id
1 'polypeptide(L)' 'MSFECEETVLILDEMVNLDKTELPFGKRWGGQLVRLTPAHLEALQAGKFLAIDDQNEYVVYLALEKDKS' A
#
# COMPACT_ATOMS: atom_id res chain seq x y z
N MET A 1 -18.74 -10.46 5.40
CA MET A 1 -18.07 -11.10 4.23
C MET A 1 -16.75 -11.67 4.73
N SER A 2 -16.40 -12.90 4.37
CA SER A 2 -15.11 -13.49 4.77
C SER A 2 -14.05 -13.11 3.74
N PHE A 3 -13.00 -12.42 4.16
CA PHE A 3 -11.88 -12.07 3.30
C PHE A 3 -10.75 -13.09 3.56
N GLU A 4 -10.58 -14.07 2.66
CA GLU A 4 -9.36 -14.86 2.59
C GLU A 4 -8.31 -13.99 1.86
N CYS A 5 -7.40 -13.41 2.64
CA CYS A 5 -6.44 -12.43 2.15
C CYS A 5 -5.11 -13.13 1.83
N GLU A 6 -5.04 -13.75 0.64
CA GLU A 6 -3.77 -14.25 0.09
C GLU A 6 -2.97 -13.12 -0.61
N GLU A 7 -3.61 -11.99 -0.90
CA GLU A 7 -2.99 -10.83 -1.56
C GLU A 7 -2.60 -9.75 -0.55
N THR A 8 -1.35 -9.28 -0.61
CA THR A 8 -0.85 -8.20 0.23
C THR A 8 -1.21 -6.79 -0.28
N VAL A 9 -1.93 -6.71 -1.40
CA VAL A 9 -2.30 -5.47 -2.09
C VAL A 9 -3.79 -5.51 -2.41
N LEU A 10 -4.51 -4.42 -2.09
CA LEU A 10 -5.93 -4.25 -2.43
C LEU A 10 -6.15 -2.85 -3.00
N ILE A 11 -6.98 -2.75 -4.03
CA ILE A 11 -7.43 -1.48 -4.60
C ILE A 11 -8.70 -1.07 -3.85
N LEU A 12 -8.69 0.12 -3.25
CA LEU A 12 -9.79 0.67 -2.46
C LEU A 12 -10.17 2.06 -3.00
N ASP A 13 -11.47 2.35 -3.06
CA ASP A 13 -11.96 3.67 -3.49
C ASP A 13 -11.85 4.73 -2.40
N GLU A 14 -11.82 4.31 -1.13
CA GLU A 14 -11.72 5.20 0.03
C GLU A 14 -10.89 4.60 1.17
N MET A 15 -10.48 5.47 2.11
CA MET A 15 -9.72 5.06 3.28
C MET A 15 -10.62 4.29 4.27
N VAL A 16 -10.17 3.12 4.70
CA VAL A 16 -10.93 2.30 5.65
C VAL A 16 -10.72 2.81 7.08
N ASN A 17 -11.81 2.92 7.85
CA ASN A 17 -11.74 3.21 9.27
C ASN A 17 -11.23 1.98 10.05
N LEU A 18 -10.05 2.11 10.66
CA LEU A 18 -9.34 1.04 11.37
C LEU A 18 -9.97 0.60 12.70
N ASP A 19 -10.92 1.36 13.25
CA ASP A 19 -11.65 0.99 14.47
C ASP A 19 -12.76 -0.06 14.21
N LYS A 20 -13.00 -0.41 12.94
CA LYS A 20 -13.99 -1.41 12.55
C LYS A 20 -13.38 -2.81 12.53
N THR A 21 -14.21 -3.81 12.80
CA THR A 21 -13.79 -5.23 12.86
C THR A 21 -13.66 -5.90 11.50
N GLU A 22 -14.30 -5.36 10.45
CA GLU A 22 -14.21 -5.87 9.07
C GLU A 22 -13.22 -5.03 8.27
N LEU A 23 -11.93 -5.16 8.57
CA LEU A 23 -10.86 -4.54 7.78
C LEU A 23 -10.36 -5.51 6.70
N PRO A 24 -9.88 -5.00 5.55
CA PRO A 24 -9.43 -5.82 4.44
C PRO A 24 -8.27 -6.78 4.79
N PHE A 25 -7.44 -6.40 5.77
CA PHE A 25 -6.30 -7.17 6.25
C PHE A 25 -6.44 -7.60 7.72
N GLY A 26 -7.67 -7.74 8.22
CA GLY A 26 -7.95 -8.01 9.64
C GLY A 26 -7.62 -6.83 10.56
N LYS A 27 -7.66 -7.04 11.89
CA LYS A 27 -7.46 -5.95 12.87
C LYS A 27 -6.09 -5.29 12.74
N ARG A 28 -6.06 -3.96 12.58
CA ARG A 28 -4.83 -3.14 12.50
C ARG A 28 -4.82 -2.11 13.61
N TRP A 29 -3.61 -1.75 14.07
CA TRP A 29 -3.40 -0.79 15.16
C TRP A 29 -3.09 0.63 14.65
N GLY A 30 -2.87 0.80 13.35
CA GLY A 30 -2.53 2.08 12.72
C GLY A 30 -2.46 2.00 11.20
N GLY A 31 -2.37 3.17 10.55
CA GLY A 31 -2.25 3.31 9.11
C GLY A 31 -1.72 4.68 8.71
N GLN A 32 -1.05 4.75 7.57
CA GLN A 32 -0.43 5.96 7.03
C GLN A 32 -0.91 6.18 5.58
N LEU A 33 -1.25 7.42 5.23
CA LEU A 33 -1.51 7.80 3.84
C LEU A 33 -0.26 8.38 3.20
N VAL A 34 0.26 7.70 2.19
CA VAL A 34 1.34 8.23 1.34
C VAL A 34 0.75 8.70 0.03
N ARG A 35 0.92 9.98 -0.30
CA ARG A 35 0.44 10.56 -1.56
C ARG A 35 1.55 10.51 -2.60
N LEU A 36 1.27 9.86 -3.73
CA LEU A 36 2.19 9.83 -4.87
C LEU A 36 1.88 10.97 -5.83
N THR A 37 2.92 11.61 -6.35
CA THR A 37 2.82 12.61 -7.42
C THR A 37 2.97 11.92 -8.78
N PRO A 38 2.60 12.58 -9.90
CA PRO A 38 2.87 12.05 -11.23
C PRO A 38 4.35 11.68 -11.45
N ALA A 39 5.28 12.48 -10.95
CA ALA A 39 6.72 12.18 -11.04
C ALA A 39 7.12 10.89 -10.30
N HIS A 40 6.44 10.56 -9.19
CA HIS A 40 6.65 9.29 -8.50
C HIS A 40 6.16 8.11 -9.34
N LEU A 41 5.03 8.26 -10.03
CA LEU A 41 4.49 7.25 -10.93
C LEU A 41 5.40 7.04 -12.14
N GLU A 42 5.91 8.12 -12.75
CA GLU A 42 6.88 8.05 -13.84
C GLU A 42 8.18 7.34 -13.40
N ALA A 43 8.67 7.62 -12.19
CA ALA A 43 9.84 6.94 -11.65
C ALA A 43 9.61 5.42 -11.49
N LEU A 44 8.45 5.03 -10.97
CA LEU A 44 8.04 3.62 -10.86
C LEU A 44 7.92 2.95 -12.24
N GLN A 45 7.29 3.62 -13.20
CA GLN A 45 7.17 3.14 -14.60
C GLN A 45 8.55 3.00 -15.28
N ALA A 46 9.51 3.86 -14.94
CA ALA A 46 10.89 3.77 -15.39
C ALA A 46 11.71 2.67 -14.67
N GLY A 47 11.10 1.89 -13.77
CA GLY A 47 11.74 0.80 -13.04
C GLY A 47 12.56 1.24 -11.83
N LYS A 48 12.35 2.47 -11.34
CA LYS A 48 12.94 2.93 -10.06
C LYS A 48 12.07 2.47 -8.89
N PHE A 49 12.65 2.57 -7.68
CA PHE A 49 11.96 2.31 -6.42
C PHE A 49 11.60 3.64 -5.73
N LEU A 50 10.52 3.63 -4.96
CA LEU A 50 10.24 4.68 -3.99
C LEU A 50 10.53 4.16 -2.59
N ALA A 51 11.25 4.95 -1.79
CA ALA A 51 11.48 4.68 -0.38
C ALA A 51 10.52 5.55 0.45
N ILE A 52 9.80 4.93 1.37
CA ILE A 52 8.86 5.58 2.27
C ILE A 52 9.39 5.39 3.69
N ASP A 53 9.55 6.48 4.41
CA ASP A 53 9.83 6.45 5.85
C ASP A 53 8.52 6.17 6.61
N ASP A 54 8.49 5.05 7.34
CA ASP A 54 7.42 4.68 8.25
C ASP A 54 7.85 5.00 9.67
N GLN A 55 7.42 6.18 10.13
CA GLN A 55 7.55 6.67 11.51
C GLN A 55 8.99 6.66 12.05
N ASN A 56 9.99 6.94 11.20
CA ASN A 56 11.42 6.84 11.52
C ASN A 56 11.87 5.47 12.08
N GLU A 57 11.06 4.42 11.95
CA GLU A 57 11.38 3.09 12.48
C GLU A 57 11.75 2.13 11.33
N TYR A 58 11.03 2.22 10.21
CA TYR A 58 11.24 1.35 9.05
C TYR A 58 11.23 2.14 7.74
N VAL A 59 11.84 1.53 6.71
CA VAL A 59 11.73 2.02 5.33
C VAL A 59 10.96 1.00 4.51
N VAL A 60 9.83 1.43 3.93
CA VAL A 60 9.03 0.62 3.00
C VAL A 60 9.43 0.98 1.57
N TYR A 61 9.73 -0.03 0.76
CA TYR A 61 10.04 0.16 -0.65
C TYR A 61 8.84 -0.21 -1.53
N LEU A 62 8.45 0.70 -2.42
CA LEU A 62 7.50 0.42 -3.48
C LEU A 62 8.23 0.22 -4.80
N ALA A 63 7.84 -0.84 -5.50
CA ALA A 63 8.27 -1.14 -6.86
C ALA A 63 7.03 -1.39 -7.71
N LEU A 64 7.09 -1.00 -8.97
CA LEU A 64 6.09 -1.43 -9.94
C LEU A 64 6.44 -2.86 -10.38
N GLU A 65 5.62 -3.83 -9.98
CA GLU A 65 5.68 -5.15 -10.59
C GLU A 65 5.22 -5.05 -12.05
N LYS A 66 5.97 -5.69 -12.95
CA LYS A 66 5.49 -5.92 -14.31
C LYS A 66 4.54 -7.10 -14.24
N ASP A 67 3.40 -6.99 -14.92
CA ASP A 67 2.52 -8.14 -15.11
C ASP A 67 3.35 -9.32 -15.61
N LYS A 68 3.27 -10.45 -14.91
CA LYS A 68 3.86 -11.70 -15.40
C LYS A 68 3.12 -12.06 -16.69
N SER A 69 3.75 -11.76 -17.82
CA SER A 69 3.32 -12.25 -19.14
C SER A 69 3.39 -13.76 -19.21
#